data_AF-A0A7R9VEC6-F1
#
_entry.id   AF-A0A7R9VEC6-F1
#
_cell.length_a   1.000
_cell.length_b   1.000
_cell.length_c   1.000
_cell.angle_alpha   90.00
_cell.angle_beta   90.00
_cell.angle_gamma   90.00
#
_symmetry.space_group_name_H-M   'P 1'
#
loop_
_entity.id
_entity.type
_entity.pdbx_description
1 polymer ?
#
loop_
_entity_poly.entity_id
_entity_poly.type
_entity_poly.pdbx_seq_one_letter_code
_entity_poly.pdbx_strand_id
1 'polypeptide(L)'
;VAVGLLDRASGEEVVPTKILQLKEETQTFDFPDLKGEVVPSILRNFSAPVKLSPSSGSVDEGDLAFLASRDTDGFNRWDAAQRLYTAAILKAMNGEAFEETLGLVTDAFGSTLEDKDISDESIRAFALILPGESTLAEEVEVVDPTAIRKARNQVKQAIARKWKDAISKAYEDLTATMKADGGEFKVDGVSVGRRRLRNVLLGYICAIRESSDEQKAAANVASAHFDSATGMSDKLAA
;
A
#
# COMPACT_ATOMS: atom_id res chain seq x y z
N VAL A 1 15.86 -1.25 18.15
CA VAL A 1 15.01 -1.74 17.06
C VAL A 1 13.73 -2.31 17.64
N ALA A 2 12.58 -1.77 17.25
CA ALA A 2 11.27 -2.29 17.63
C ALA A 2 10.91 -3.51 16.77
N VAL A 3 10.47 -4.59 17.40
CA VAL A 3 10.13 -5.86 16.74
C VAL A 3 8.85 -6.41 17.33
N GLY A 4 7.92 -6.84 16.49
CA GLY A 4 6.80 -7.72 16.85
C GLY A 4 6.85 -9.01 16.04
N LEU A 5 6.19 -10.07 16.52
CA LEU A 5 6.07 -11.33 15.79
C LEU A 5 4.60 -11.66 15.58
N LEU A 6 4.25 -12.01 14.34
CA LEU A 6 2.90 -12.41 13.94
C LEU A 6 2.89 -13.88 13.59
N ASP A 7 1.86 -14.62 14.00
CA ASP A 7 1.64 -16.00 13.56
C ASP A 7 1.16 -16.02 12.11
N ARG A 8 1.81 -16.81 11.24
CA ARG A 8 1.51 -16.83 9.81
C ARG A 8 0.10 -17.35 9.52
N ALA A 9 -0.38 -18.31 10.30
CA ALA A 9 -1.65 -18.98 10.03
C ALA A 9 -2.86 -18.12 10.44
N SER A 10 -2.80 -17.51 11.61
CA SER A 10 -3.89 -16.69 12.17
C SER A 10 -3.78 -15.21 11.81
N GLY A 11 -2.57 -14.70 11.58
CA GLY A 11 -2.29 -13.27 11.49
C GLY A 11 -2.24 -12.56 12.85
N GLU A 12 -2.40 -13.28 13.96
CA GLU A 12 -2.39 -12.69 15.30
C GLU A 12 -0.97 -12.30 15.73
N GLU A 13 -0.86 -11.17 16.43
CA GLU A 13 0.38 -10.75 17.06
C GLU A 13 0.66 -11.61 18.29
N VAL A 14 1.55 -12.60 18.13
CA VAL A 14 1.93 -13.54 19.20
C VAL A 14 3.03 -12.99 20.11
N VAL A 15 3.82 -12.03 19.63
CA VAL A 15 4.73 -11.25 20.46
C VAL A 15 4.46 -9.77 20.23
N PRO A 16 3.95 -9.05 21.25
CA PRO A 16 3.71 -7.62 21.14
C PRO A 16 5.03 -6.89 20.89
N THR A 17 4.96 -5.68 20.33
CA THR A 17 6.15 -4.83 20.09
C THR A 17 7.11 -4.81 21.28
N LYS A 18 8.34 -5.30 21.06
CA LYS A 18 9.47 -5.26 21.99
C LYS A 18 10.61 -4.45 21.39
N ILE A 19 11.32 -3.70 22.24
CA ILE A 19 12.52 -2.97 21.84
C ILE A 19 13.76 -3.83 22.07
N LEU A 20 14.39 -4.27 20.99
CA LEU A 20 15.68 -4.94 21.02
C LEU A 20 16.80 -3.91 20.91
N GLN A 21 17.72 -3.91 21.87
CA GLN A 21 18.90 -3.05 21.88
C GLN A 21 20.05 -3.76 21.15
N LEU A 22 20.35 -3.33 19.93
CA LEU A 22 21.50 -3.80 19.17
C LEU A 22 22.74 -3.06 19.68
N LYS A 23 23.63 -3.76 20.39
CA LYS A 23 24.85 -3.18 20.99
C LYS A 23 26.14 -3.76 20.41
N GLU A 24 26.06 -4.98 19.90
CA GLU A 24 27.18 -5.71 19.33
C GLU A 24 27.09 -5.75 17.80
N GLU A 25 28.20 -6.07 17.14
CA GLU A 25 28.24 -6.29 15.68
C GLU A 25 27.36 -7.47 15.25
N THR A 26 27.30 -8.52 16.07
CA THR A 26 26.41 -9.67 15.88
C THR A 26 25.78 -10.04 17.21
N GLN A 27 24.45 -10.13 17.24
CA GLN A 27 23.69 -10.38 18.46
C GLN A 27 22.49 -11.27 18.17
N THR A 28 22.22 -12.23 19.05
CA THR A 28 21.08 -13.15 18.96
C THR A 28 20.04 -12.81 20.03
N PHE A 29 18.77 -12.87 19.66
CA PHE A 29 17.64 -12.67 20.56
C PHE A 29 16.67 -13.84 20.45
N ASP A 30 16.46 -14.55 21.54
CA ASP A 30 15.56 -15.69 21.61
C ASP A 30 14.16 -15.28 22.08
N PHE A 31 13.14 -15.83 21.42
CA PHE A 31 11.73 -15.66 21.78
C PHE A 31 11.16 -17.04 22.14
N PRO A 32 10.97 -17.34 23.44
CA PRO A 32 10.45 -18.64 23.86
C PRO A 32 8.96 -18.79 23.54
N ASP A 33 8.49 -20.04 23.55
CA ASP A 33 7.07 -20.42 23.49
C ASP A 33 6.32 -20.03 22.20
N LEU A 34 7.03 -19.83 21.10
CA LEU A 34 6.42 -19.64 19.78
C LEU A 34 5.84 -20.96 19.26
N LYS A 35 4.57 -20.93 18.86
CA LYS A 35 3.88 -22.06 18.23
C LYS A 35 3.69 -21.73 16.75
N GLY A 36 3.96 -22.69 15.88
CA GLY A 36 3.79 -22.51 14.44
C GLY A 36 4.89 -21.67 13.80
N GLU A 37 4.61 -21.20 12.59
CA GLU A 37 5.51 -20.35 11.82
C GLU A 37 5.17 -18.88 12.07
N VAL A 38 6.18 -18.07 12.37
CA VAL A 38 6.00 -16.64 12.66
C VAL A 38 6.68 -15.76 11.61
N VAL A 39 6.06 -14.63 11.31
CA VAL A 39 6.62 -13.59 10.44
C VAL A 39 7.08 -12.41 11.31
N PRO A 40 8.36 -12.02 11.24
CA PRO A 40 8.87 -10.94 12.07
C PRO A 40 8.56 -9.57 11.44
N SER A 41 7.90 -8.71 12.22
CA SER A 41 7.70 -7.29 11.90
C SER A 41 8.82 -6.49 12.56
N ILE A 42 9.87 -6.20 11.79
CA ILE A 42 11.12 -5.60 12.28
C ILE A 42 11.14 -4.10 11.93
N LEU A 43 11.78 -3.29 12.78
CA LEU A 43 11.96 -1.85 12.59
C LEU A 43 10.65 -1.04 12.64
N ARG A 44 9.65 -1.55 13.38
CA ARG A 44 8.33 -0.91 13.57
C ARG A 44 8.43 0.58 13.89
N ASN A 45 7.50 1.37 13.35
CA ASN A 45 7.50 2.84 13.43
C ASN A 45 8.85 3.49 13.06
N PHE A 46 9.60 2.87 12.15
CA PHE A 46 10.95 3.31 11.77
C PHE A 46 11.87 3.55 12.98
N SER A 47 11.87 2.61 13.94
CA SER A 47 12.54 2.76 15.24
C SER A 47 14.05 3.06 15.21
N ALA A 48 14.72 2.92 14.05
CA ALA A 48 16.09 3.33 13.83
C ALA A 48 16.32 3.66 12.33
N PRO A 49 17.14 4.67 11.99
CA PRO A 49 17.42 5.07 10.61
C PRO A 49 18.49 4.17 9.97
N VAL A 50 18.17 2.90 9.77
CA VAL A 50 19.09 1.88 9.22
C VAL A 50 18.49 1.16 8.02
N LYS A 51 19.35 0.61 7.15
CA LYS A 51 18.91 -0.31 6.10
C LYS A 51 18.76 -1.70 6.68
N LEU A 52 17.57 -2.27 6.58
CA LEU A 52 17.30 -3.66 6.97
C LEU A 52 17.55 -4.56 5.75
N SER A 53 18.48 -5.50 5.88
CA SER A 53 18.79 -6.48 4.83
C SER A 53 18.66 -7.89 5.39
N PRO A 54 17.88 -8.77 4.75
CA PRO A 54 17.79 -10.17 5.18
C PRO A 54 19.13 -10.88 4.92
N SER A 55 19.49 -11.82 5.80
CA SER A 55 20.73 -12.59 5.67
C SER A 55 20.77 -13.50 4.43
N SER A 56 19.60 -13.88 3.89
CA SER A 56 19.45 -14.64 2.65
C SER A 56 19.72 -13.82 1.38
N GLY A 57 19.88 -12.50 1.48
CA GLY A 57 20.12 -11.59 0.35
C GLY A 57 18.86 -11.16 -0.41
N SER A 58 17.77 -11.95 -0.37
CA SER A 58 16.46 -11.56 -0.89
C SER A 58 15.39 -11.63 0.19
N VAL A 59 14.37 -10.78 0.05
CA VAL A 59 13.19 -10.75 0.91
C VAL A 59 12.14 -11.65 0.29
N ASP A 60 11.49 -12.49 1.09
CA ASP A 60 10.37 -13.32 0.62
C ASP A 60 9.15 -12.44 0.30
N GLU A 61 8.66 -12.53 -0.94
CA GLU A 61 7.48 -11.79 -1.39
C GLU A 61 6.21 -12.24 -0.66
N GLY A 62 6.14 -13.50 -0.25
CA GLY A 62 5.05 -14.03 0.59
C GLY A 62 5.03 -13.38 1.97
N ASP A 63 6.20 -13.12 2.56
CA ASP A 63 6.30 -12.37 3.83
C ASP A 63 5.91 -10.91 3.66
N LEU A 64 6.35 -10.28 2.58
CA LEU A 64 5.94 -8.91 2.26
C LEU A 64 4.42 -8.82 2.06
N ALA A 65 3.83 -9.76 1.32
CA ALA A 65 2.39 -9.82 1.11
C ALA A 65 1.64 -10.05 2.42
N PHE A 66 2.14 -10.93 3.28
CA PHE A 66 1.58 -11.18 4.60
C PHE A 66 1.63 -9.91 5.46
N LEU A 67 2.78 -9.24 5.58
CA LEU A 67 2.94 -8.03 6.38
C LEU A 67 2.10 -6.88 5.82
N ALA A 68 2.09 -6.67 4.50
CA ALA A 68 1.23 -5.68 3.85
C ALA A 68 -0.27 -5.93 4.13
N SER A 69 -0.66 -7.19 4.31
CA SER A 69 -2.05 -7.58 4.56
C SER A 69 -2.44 -7.57 6.04
N ARG A 70 -1.51 -7.87 6.95
CA ARG A 70 -1.84 -8.28 8.33
C ARG A 70 -1.03 -7.60 9.43
N ASP A 71 0.04 -6.86 9.12
CA ASP A 71 0.88 -6.29 10.18
C ASP A 71 0.07 -5.31 11.06
N THR A 72 0.24 -5.45 12.37
CA THR A 72 -0.38 -4.56 13.37
C THR A 72 0.32 -3.20 13.43
N ASP A 73 1.54 -3.08 12.89
CA ASP A 73 2.23 -1.81 12.73
C ASP A 73 1.93 -1.16 11.37
N GLY A 74 1.25 -0.02 11.39
CA GLY A 74 0.82 0.67 10.16
C GLY A 74 1.99 1.14 9.28
N PHE A 75 3.14 1.46 9.86
CA PHE A 75 4.35 1.80 9.10
C PHE A 75 4.89 0.57 8.36
N ASN A 76 5.06 -0.56 9.04
CA ASN A 76 5.55 -1.78 8.39
C ASN A 76 4.56 -2.36 7.38
N ARG A 77 3.25 -2.19 7.60
CA ARG A 77 2.23 -2.53 6.60
C ARG A 77 2.44 -1.74 5.30
N TRP A 78 2.68 -0.44 5.43
CA TRP A 78 3.02 0.42 4.30
C TRP A 78 4.37 0.04 3.67
N ASP A 79 5.43 -0.14 4.45
CA ASP A 79 6.78 -0.48 3.94
C ASP A 79 6.77 -1.80 3.17
N ALA A 80 6.12 -2.82 3.72
CA ALA A 80 5.98 -4.11 3.08
C ALA A 80 5.21 -4.00 1.75
N ALA A 81 4.14 -3.22 1.72
CA ALA A 81 3.41 -2.93 0.49
C ALA A 81 4.30 -2.22 -0.55
N GLN A 82 5.07 -1.19 -0.15
CA GLN A 82 5.98 -0.50 -1.06
C GLN A 82 7.00 -1.44 -1.68
N ARG A 83 7.65 -2.29 -0.87
CA ARG A 83 8.65 -3.26 -1.34
C ARG A 83 8.04 -4.29 -2.29
N LEU A 84 6.84 -4.79 -1.97
CA LEU A 84 6.13 -5.73 -2.84
C LEU A 84 5.69 -5.07 -4.16
N TYR A 85 5.20 -3.83 -4.11
CA TYR A 85 4.86 -3.07 -5.32
C TYR A 85 6.08 -2.79 -6.18
N THR A 86 7.21 -2.38 -5.58
CA THR A 86 8.48 -2.19 -6.28
C THR A 86 8.92 -3.47 -6.98
N ALA A 87 8.87 -4.62 -6.29
CA ALA A 87 9.23 -5.91 -6.88
C ALA A 87 8.38 -6.22 -8.12
N ALA A 88 7.05 -6.10 -8.04
CA ALA A 88 6.17 -6.33 -9.19
C ALA A 88 6.43 -5.37 -10.35
N ILE A 89 6.67 -4.09 -10.06
CA ILE A 89 6.92 -3.07 -11.09
C ILE A 89 8.26 -3.31 -11.78
N LEU A 90 9.32 -3.61 -11.04
CA LEU A 90 10.63 -3.86 -11.63
C LEU A 90 10.66 -5.15 -12.46
N LYS A 91 10.02 -6.23 -11.99
CA LYS A 91 9.86 -7.46 -12.79
C LYS A 91 9.11 -7.19 -14.09
N ALA A 92 7.99 -6.46 -14.03
CA ALA A 92 7.24 -6.07 -15.22
C ALA A 92 8.05 -5.17 -16.17
N MET A 93 8.87 -4.27 -15.63
CA MET A 93 9.77 -3.41 -16.42
C MET A 93 10.84 -4.21 -17.16
N ASN A 94 11.42 -5.21 -16.50
CA ASN A 94 12.48 -6.06 -17.04
C ASN A 94 11.97 -7.16 -17.97
N GLY A 95 10.65 -7.34 -18.09
CA GLY A 95 10.07 -8.44 -18.86
C GLY A 95 10.24 -9.81 -18.20
N GLU A 96 10.44 -9.83 -16.87
CA GLU A 96 10.50 -11.04 -16.06
C GLU A 96 9.09 -11.57 -15.78
N ALA A 97 8.99 -12.87 -15.45
CA ALA A 97 7.75 -13.45 -14.97
C ALA A 97 7.35 -12.76 -13.65
N PHE A 98 6.17 -12.14 -13.63
CA PHE A 98 5.73 -11.31 -12.51
C PHE A 98 4.29 -11.60 -12.09
N GLU A 99 3.62 -12.55 -12.74
CA GLU A 99 2.21 -12.90 -12.51
C GLU A 99 1.95 -13.38 -11.08
N GLU A 100 2.87 -14.15 -10.51
CA GLU A 100 2.81 -14.60 -9.10
C GLU A 100 2.92 -13.40 -8.14
N THR A 101 3.94 -12.56 -8.34
CA THR A 101 4.12 -11.33 -7.55
C THR A 101 2.94 -10.37 -7.71
N LEU A 102 2.37 -10.27 -8.91
CA LEU A 102 1.16 -9.48 -9.17
C LEU A 102 -0.05 -10.06 -8.44
N GLY A 103 -0.17 -11.38 -8.36
CA GLY A 103 -1.15 -12.07 -7.53
C GLY A 103 -1.05 -11.62 -6.07
N LEU A 104 0.14 -11.73 -5.49
CA LEU A 104 0.43 -11.27 -4.12
C LEU A 104 0.13 -9.77 -3.91
N VAL A 105 0.57 -8.91 -4.83
CA VAL A 105 0.28 -7.46 -4.83
C VAL A 105 -1.22 -7.21 -4.78
N THR A 106 -1.97 -7.87 -5.66
CA THR A 106 -3.41 -7.64 -5.76
C THR A 106 -4.16 -8.18 -4.55
N ASP A 107 -3.76 -9.32 -3.99
CA ASP A 107 -4.40 -9.88 -2.78
C ASP A 107 -4.11 -9.03 -1.54
N ALA A 108 -2.88 -8.52 -1.41
CA ALA A 108 -2.51 -7.60 -0.32
C ALA A 108 -3.22 -6.25 -0.43
N PHE A 109 -3.36 -5.73 -1.66
CA PHE A 109 -4.13 -4.52 -1.94
C PHE A 109 -5.60 -4.67 -1.51
N GLY A 110 -6.23 -5.77 -1.92
CA GLY A 110 -7.63 -6.06 -1.56
C GLY A 110 -7.82 -6.22 -0.06
N SER A 111 -6.94 -6.98 0.59
CA SER A 111 -6.94 -7.14 2.04
C SER A 111 -6.87 -5.79 2.74
N THR A 112 -5.98 -4.90 2.32
CA THR A 112 -5.84 -3.55 2.90
C THR A 112 -7.05 -2.65 2.59
N LEU A 113 -7.61 -2.74 1.38
CA LEU A 113 -8.76 -1.95 0.97
C LEU A 113 -9.99 -2.26 1.84
N GLU A 114 -10.23 -3.53 2.11
CA GLU A 114 -11.42 -4.03 2.80
C GLU A 114 -11.25 -4.18 4.32
N ASP A 115 -10.02 -4.03 4.84
CA ASP A 115 -9.73 -4.15 6.27
C ASP A 115 -10.47 -3.10 7.09
N LYS A 116 -11.29 -3.53 8.04
CA LYS A 116 -12.05 -2.64 8.93
C LYS A 116 -11.29 -2.28 10.20
N ASP A 117 -10.22 -3.00 10.50
CA ASP A 117 -9.40 -2.78 11.70
C ASP A 117 -8.41 -1.62 11.50
N ILE A 118 -8.12 -1.25 10.24
CA ILE A 118 -7.41 0.00 9.93
C ILE A 118 -8.33 1.20 10.21
N SER A 119 -8.19 1.78 11.39
CA SER A 119 -8.96 2.95 11.82
C SER A 119 -8.47 4.29 11.22
N ASP A 120 -7.22 4.38 10.78
CA ASP A 120 -6.65 5.58 10.17
C ASP A 120 -6.62 5.47 8.63
N GLU A 121 -7.49 6.24 7.97
CA GLU A 121 -7.58 6.27 6.51
C GLU A 121 -6.33 6.81 5.83
N SER A 122 -5.48 7.58 6.52
CA SER A 122 -4.16 7.94 5.98
C SER A 122 -3.26 6.73 5.86
N ILE A 123 -3.24 5.85 6.88
CA ILE A 123 -2.44 4.62 6.85
C ILE A 123 -2.96 3.73 5.73
N ARG A 124 -4.29 3.53 5.63
CA ARG A 124 -4.91 2.80 4.52
C ARG A 124 -4.50 3.38 3.18
N ALA A 125 -4.62 4.71 3.01
CA ALA A 125 -4.29 5.36 1.75
C ALA A 125 -2.81 5.20 1.37
N PHE A 126 -1.89 5.37 2.32
CA PHE A 126 -0.46 5.19 2.06
C PHE A 126 -0.13 3.76 1.63
N ALA A 127 -0.69 2.75 2.29
CA ALA A 127 -0.50 1.36 1.92
C ALA A 127 -1.05 1.01 0.52
N LEU A 128 -2.06 1.76 0.02
CA LEU A 128 -2.63 1.58 -1.32
C LEU A 128 -1.93 2.43 -2.41
N ILE A 129 -1.02 3.34 -2.05
CA ILE A 129 -0.27 4.16 -3.03
C ILE A 129 0.89 3.33 -3.59
N LEU A 130 0.97 3.22 -4.92
CA LEU A 130 2.15 2.67 -5.58
C LEU A 130 3.35 3.64 -5.47
N PRO A 131 4.59 3.13 -5.36
CA PRO A 131 5.81 3.93 -5.34
C PRO A 131 5.85 4.95 -6.48
N GLY A 132 6.42 6.12 -6.22
CA GLY A 132 6.61 7.16 -7.23
C GLY A 132 7.65 6.77 -8.29
N GLU A 133 7.57 7.36 -9.48
CA GLU A 133 8.54 7.10 -10.55
C GLU A 133 9.98 7.46 -10.11
N SER A 134 10.15 8.52 -9.33
CA SER A 134 11.46 8.90 -8.76
C SER A 134 12.00 7.88 -7.76
N THR A 135 11.15 7.32 -6.91
CA THR A 135 11.55 6.25 -5.97
C THR A 135 11.98 4.99 -6.74
N LEU A 136 11.24 4.61 -7.78
CA LEU A 136 11.60 3.46 -8.62
C LEU A 136 12.90 3.69 -9.38
N ALA A 137 13.20 4.94 -9.76
CA ALA A 137 14.45 5.29 -10.43
C ALA A 137 15.68 5.14 -9.52
N GLU A 138 15.53 5.23 -8.19
CA GLU A 138 16.61 5.01 -7.23
C GLU A 138 16.96 3.52 -7.05
N GLU A 139 16.05 2.62 -7.44
CA GLU A 139 16.22 1.16 -7.31
C GLU A 139 16.88 0.50 -8.53
N VAL A 140 17.19 1.29 -9.57
CA VAL A 140 17.74 0.78 -10.84
C VAL A 140 19.05 1.48 -11.19
N GLU A 141 19.99 0.74 -11.79
CA GLU A 141 21.29 1.29 -12.18
C GLU A 141 21.19 2.23 -13.39
N VAL A 142 20.35 1.87 -14.38
CA VAL A 142 20.12 2.66 -15.59
C VAL A 142 18.66 3.07 -15.64
N VAL A 143 18.42 4.38 -15.56
CA VAL A 143 17.06 4.94 -15.51
C VAL A 143 16.47 5.07 -16.91
N ASP A 144 15.43 4.28 -17.20
CA ASP A 144 14.50 4.50 -18.33
C ASP A 144 13.14 4.98 -17.81
N PRO A 145 12.85 6.30 -17.87
CA PRO A 145 11.59 6.85 -17.37
C PRO A 145 10.35 6.30 -18.07
N THR A 146 10.46 5.93 -19.35
CA THR A 146 9.33 5.42 -20.13
C THR A 146 9.00 3.99 -19.72
N ALA A 147 10.03 3.16 -19.52
CA ALA A 147 9.87 1.79 -19.03
C ALA A 147 9.27 1.76 -17.62
N ILE A 148 9.80 2.59 -16.70
CA ILE A 148 9.28 2.73 -15.33
C ILE A 148 7.79 3.11 -15.35
N ARG A 149 7.42 4.16 -16.11
CA ARG A 149 6.03 4.61 -16.21
C ARG A 149 5.11 3.52 -16.76
N LYS A 150 5.55 2.83 -17.82
CA LYS A 150 4.77 1.76 -18.45
C LYS A 150 4.51 0.63 -17.46
N ALA A 151 5.55 0.12 -16.80
CA ALA A 151 5.45 -0.98 -15.84
C ALA A 151 4.60 -0.60 -14.62
N ARG A 152 4.80 0.60 -14.07
CA ARG A 152 3.98 1.12 -12.98
C ARG A 152 2.50 1.21 -13.35
N ASN A 153 2.19 1.70 -14.54
CA ASN A 153 0.81 1.77 -15.02
C ASN A 153 0.20 0.39 -15.27
N GLN A 154 0.98 -0.57 -15.76
CA GLN A 154 0.53 -1.95 -15.94
C GLN A 154 0.09 -2.58 -14.60
N VAL A 155 0.92 -2.45 -13.55
CA VAL A 155 0.57 -2.93 -12.20
C VAL A 155 -0.67 -2.19 -11.67
N LYS A 156 -0.71 -0.85 -11.81
CA LYS A 156 -1.85 -0.04 -11.37
C LYS A 156 -3.17 -0.46 -12.04
N GLN A 157 -3.13 -0.73 -13.34
CA GLN A 157 -4.30 -1.16 -14.12
C GLN A 157 -4.75 -2.56 -13.74
N ALA A 158 -3.82 -3.49 -13.50
CA ALA A 158 -4.15 -4.83 -13.05
C ALA A 158 -4.87 -4.81 -11.68
N ILE A 159 -4.36 -4.01 -10.73
CA ILE A 159 -5.03 -3.78 -9.44
C ILE A 159 -6.42 -3.18 -9.64
N ALA A 160 -6.52 -2.09 -10.41
CA ALA A 160 -7.78 -1.40 -10.65
C ALA A 160 -8.83 -2.32 -11.28
N ARG A 161 -8.43 -3.17 -12.23
CA ARG A 161 -9.33 -4.13 -12.89
C ARG A 161 -9.80 -5.23 -11.94
N LYS A 162 -8.89 -5.82 -11.15
CA LYS A 162 -9.25 -6.90 -10.21
C LYS A 162 -10.19 -6.42 -9.10
N TRP A 163 -9.98 -5.22 -8.57
CA TRP A 163 -10.75 -4.67 -7.45
C TRP A 163 -11.72 -3.55 -7.84
N LYS A 164 -12.11 -3.47 -9.12
CA LYS A 164 -12.92 -2.37 -9.67
C LYS A 164 -14.15 -2.05 -8.81
N ASP A 165 -14.94 -3.08 -8.50
CA ASP A 165 -16.21 -2.91 -7.78
C ASP A 165 -15.97 -2.50 -6.32
N ALA A 166 -14.99 -3.10 -5.66
CA ALA A 166 -14.61 -2.76 -4.29
C ALA A 166 -14.04 -1.33 -4.18
N ILE A 167 -13.19 -0.92 -5.12
CA ILE A 167 -12.63 0.44 -5.20
C ILE A 167 -13.74 1.47 -5.41
N SER A 168 -14.65 1.19 -6.35
CA SER A 168 -15.77 2.09 -6.66
C SER A 168 -16.70 2.25 -5.46
N LYS A 169 -17.04 1.13 -4.81
CA LYS A 169 -17.86 1.13 -3.59
C LYS A 169 -17.18 1.90 -2.46
N ALA A 170 -15.90 1.65 -2.18
CA ALA A 170 -15.18 2.36 -1.12
C ALA A 170 -15.10 3.88 -1.39
N TYR A 171 -14.94 4.28 -2.65
CA TYR A 171 -14.96 5.69 -3.06
C TYR A 171 -16.35 6.32 -2.83
N GLU A 172 -17.43 5.63 -3.17
CA GLU A 172 -18.81 6.07 -2.95
C GLU A 172 -19.15 6.17 -1.46
N ASP A 173 -18.81 5.14 -0.68
CA ASP A 173 -19.03 5.08 0.77
C ASP A 173 -18.28 6.22 1.50
N LEU A 174 -17.03 6.49 1.13
CA LEU A 174 -16.28 7.64 1.66
C LEU A 174 -16.92 8.96 1.27
N THR A 175 -17.37 9.10 0.02
CA THR A 175 -18.05 10.31 -0.46
C THR A 175 -19.35 10.56 0.29
N ALA A 176 -20.14 9.52 0.54
CA ALA A 176 -21.38 9.60 1.31
C ALA A 176 -21.10 9.97 2.78
N THR A 177 -20.12 9.32 3.41
CA THR A 177 -19.70 9.59 4.79
C THR A 177 -19.26 11.05 4.96
N MET A 178 -18.43 11.55 4.05
CA MET A 178 -17.95 12.93 4.10
C MET A 178 -19.07 13.96 3.90
N LYS A 179 -20.09 13.64 3.08
CA LYS A 179 -21.28 14.49 2.93
C LYS A 179 -22.14 14.48 4.20
N ALA A 180 -22.31 13.33 4.83
CA ALA A 180 -23.09 13.19 6.07
C ALA A 180 -22.47 14.00 7.23
N ASP A 181 -21.14 14.14 7.27
CA ASP A 181 -20.41 14.93 8.27
C ASP A 181 -20.45 16.46 8.03
N GLY A 182 -21.41 16.91 7.20
CA GLY A 182 -21.67 18.31 6.87
C GLY A 182 -21.04 18.79 5.57
N GLY A 183 -20.18 18.00 4.91
CA GLY A 183 -19.52 18.35 3.65
C GLY A 183 -18.55 19.54 3.73
N GLU A 184 -18.34 20.09 4.94
CA GLU A 184 -17.44 21.22 5.16
C GLU A 184 -15.98 20.81 5.01
N PHE A 185 -15.18 21.67 4.40
CA PHE A 185 -13.74 21.46 4.28
C PHE A 185 -13.07 21.63 5.65
N LYS A 186 -12.51 20.53 6.17
CA LYS A 186 -11.79 20.51 7.46
C LYS A 186 -10.36 20.01 7.29
N VAL A 187 -9.43 20.57 8.07
CA VAL A 187 -7.99 20.25 8.01
C VAL A 187 -7.52 19.32 9.14
N ASP A 188 -8.45 18.72 9.90
CA ASP A 188 -8.12 17.71 10.90
C ASP A 188 -7.65 16.39 10.27
N GLY A 189 -6.94 15.57 11.03
CA GLY A 189 -6.30 14.34 10.55
C GLY A 189 -7.29 13.34 9.94
N VAL A 190 -8.48 13.20 10.51
CA VAL A 190 -9.52 12.27 10.02
C VAL A 190 -10.04 12.73 8.65
N SER A 191 -10.39 14.02 8.54
CA SER A 191 -10.85 14.60 7.28
C SER A 191 -9.79 14.57 6.19
N VAL A 192 -8.52 14.81 6.54
CA VAL A 192 -7.37 14.69 5.62
C VAL A 192 -7.17 13.24 5.16
N GLY A 193 -7.23 12.28 6.08
CA GLY A 193 -7.08 10.85 5.77
C GLY A 193 -8.16 10.36 4.80
N ARG A 194 -9.43 10.69 5.07
CA ARG A 194 -10.56 10.34 4.18
C ARG A 194 -10.41 10.93 2.79
N ARG A 195 -10.02 12.22 2.68
CA ARG A 195 -9.73 12.84 1.38
C ARG A 195 -8.59 12.12 0.66
N ARG A 196 -7.49 11.84 1.37
CA ARG A 196 -6.33 11.15 0.79
C ARG A 196 -6.75 9.79 0.23
N LEU A 197 -7.44 8.97 1.02
CA LEU A 197 -7.92 7.66 0.59
C LEU A 197 -8.86 7.78 -0.62
N ARG A 198 -9.87 8.64 -0.55
CA ARG A 198 -10.81 8.86 -1.66
C ARG A 198 -10.09 9.27 -2.95
N ASN A 199 -9.04 10.09 -2.87
CA ASN A 199 -8.29 10.57 -4.03
C ASN A 199 -7.34 9.48 -4.58
N VAL A 200 -6.81 8.61 -3.73
CA VAL A 200 -6.10 7.40 -4.16
C VAL A 200 -7.03 6.47 -4.93
N LEU A 201 -8.24 6.22 -4.42
CA LEU A 201 -9.25 5.39 -5.07
C LEU A 201 -9.70 5.99 -6.42
N LEU A 202 -9.94 7.30 -6.48
CA LEU A 202 -10.21 8.00 -7.74
C LEU A 202 -9.10 7.75 -8.77
N GLY A 203 -7.84 7.83 -8.32
CA GLY A 203 -6.69 7.55 -9.17
C GLY A 203 -6.67 6.13 -9.75
N TYR A 204 -7.23 5.13 -9.06
CA TYR A 204 -7.40 3.77 -9.60
C TYR A 204 -8.61 3.66 -10.53
N ILE A 205 -9.74 4.29 -10.20
CA ILE A 205 -10.93 4.35 -11.07
C ILE A 205 -10.52 4.91 -12.45
N CYS A 206 -9.78 6.01 -12.46
CA CYS A 206 -9.31 6.66 -13.68
C CYS A 206 -8.18 5.92 -14.42
N ALA A 207 -7.63 4.85 -13.83
CA ALA A 207 -6.61 4.03 -14.49
C ALA A 207 -7.23 3.05 -15.52
N ILE A 208 -8.50 2.68 -15.36
CA ILE A 208 -9.24 1.80 -16.28
C ILE A 208 -9.74 2.63 -17.46
N ARG A 209 -9.10 2.50 -18.63
CA ARG A 209 -9.34 3.43 -19.75
C ARG A 209 -8.98 2.88 -21.13
N GLU A 210 -8.89 1.56 -21.32
CA GLU A 210 -8.51 1.00 -22.63
C GLU A 210 -9.66 0.89 -23.64
N SER A 211 -10.93 1.04 -23.25
CA SER A 211 -12.06 1.27 -24.17
C SER A 211 -12.60 2.72 -24.12
N SER A 212 -13.30 3.15 -25.18
CA SER A 212 -13.92 4.48 -25.23
C SER A 212 -14.97 4.69 -24.13
N ASP A 213 -15.71 3.63 -23.77
CA ASP A 213 -16.72 3.70 -22.72
C ASP A 213 -16.08 3.78 -21.32
N GLU A 214 -15.00 3.05 -21.07
CA GLU A 214 -14.22 3.19 -19.84
C GLU A 214 -13.60 4.59 -19.71
N GLN A 215 -13.08 5.16 -20.80
CA GLN A 215 -12.56 6.53 -20.81
C GLN A 215 -13.64 7.55 -20.44
N LYS A 216 -14.84 7.42 -21.01
CA LYS A 216 -15.98 8.30 -20.66
C LYS A 216 -16.39 8.11 -19.21
N ALA A 217 -16.48 6.88 -18.72
CA ALA A 217 -16.84 6.60 -17.34
C ALA A 217 -15.83 7.22 -16.36
N ALA A 218 -14.53 7.01 -16.60
CA ALA A 218 -13.45 7.62 -15.82
C ALA A 218 -13.51 9.16 -15.85
N ALA A 219 -13.69 9.76 -17.03
CA ALA A 219 -13.80 11.21 -17.18
C ALA A 219 -15.02 11.78 -16.46
N ASN A 220 -16.16 11.10 -16.49
CA ASN A 220 -17.37 11.53 -15.79
C ASN A 220 -17.17 11.53 -14.27
N VAL A 221 -16.55 10.48 -13.71
CA VAL A 221 -16.26 10.40 -12.27
C VAL A 221 -15.26 11.49 -11.85
N ALA A 222 -14.20 11.71 -12.63
CA ALA A 222 -13.22 12.77 -12.38
C ALA A 222 -13.85 14.16 -12.45
N SER A 223 -14.63 14.46 -13.49
CA SER A 223 -15.32 15.75 -13.63
C SER A 223 -16.27 16.00 -12.46
N ALA A 224 -17.08 14.99 -12.08
CA ALA A 224 -17.98 15.12 -10.93
C ALA A 224 -17.20 15.33 -9.61
N HIS A 225 -16.03 14.70 -9.45
CA HIS A 225 -15.16 14.93 -8.31
C HIS A 225 -14.63 16.37 -8.29
N PHE A 226 -14.15 16.89 -9.43
CA PHE A 226 -13.67 18.26 -9.57
C PHE A 226 -14.76 19.31 -9.28
N ASP A 227 -15.95 19.11 -9.84
CA ASP A 227 -17.07 20.05 -9.73
C ASP A 227 -17.63 20.10 -8.30
N SER A 228 -17.62 18.96 -7.59
CA SER A 228 -18.10 18.87 -6.20
C SER A 228 -17.02 19.14 -5.14
N ALA A 229 -15.76 19.35 -5.56
CA ALA A 229 -14.64 19.58 -4.65
C ALA A 229 -14.77 20.91 -3.88
N THR A 230 -14.69 20.83 -2.55
CA THR A 230 -14.72 21.99 -1.65
C THR A 230 -13.34 22.56 -1.33
N GLY A 231 -12.25 21.92 -1.80
CA GLY A 231 -10.88 22.36 -1.58
C GLY A 231 -9.92 21.93 -2.69
N MET A 232 -8.72 22.54 -2.71
CA MET A 232 -7.73 22.29 -3.77
C MET A 232 -7.17 20.86 -3.77
N SER A 233 -7.20 20.15 -2.63
CA SER A 233 -6.73 18.76 -2.55
C SER A 233 -7.51 17.82 -3.47
N ASP A 234 -8.83 18.03 -3.57
CA ASP A 234 -9.72 17.23 -4.41
C ASP A 234 -9.69 17.70 -5.87
N LYS A 235 -9.61 19.02 -6.09
CA LYS A 235 -9.48 19.60 -7.44
C LYS A 235 -8.19 19.20 -8.15
N LEU A 236 -7.08 19.06 -7.43
CA LEU A 236 -5.81 18.62 -8.00
C LEU A 236 -5.75 17.11 -8.24
N ALA A 237 -6.60 16.34 -7.56
CA ALA A 237 -6.64 14.89 -7.72
C ALA A 237 -7.48 14.45 -8.93
N ALA A 238 -8.52 15.22 -9.26
CA ALA A 238 -9.38 15.03 -10.42
C ALA A 238 -8.75 15.55 -11.71
#